data_AF-Q5D9Q1-F1
#
_entry.id   AF-Q5D9Q1-F1
#
_cell.length_a   1.000
_cell.length_b   1.000
_cell.length_c   1.000
_cell.angle_alpha   90.00
_cell.angle_beta   90.00
_cell.angle_gamma   90.00
#
_symmetry.space_group_name_H-M   'P 1'
#
loop_
_entity.id
_entity.type
_entity.pdbx_description
1 polymer ?
#
loop_
_entity_poly.entity_id
_entity_poly.type
_entity_poly.pdbx_seq_one_letter_code
_entity_poly.pdbx_strand_id
1 'polypeptide(L)'
;MLNQFMLNRMKSSQNTRITQNESTNSSLSRGEIADHLGVTCLVTTMFTNPRQKPINLQTFLGLPVMPPSSSQLLKSSPNGSELNGLSLQYCHARLCSLESRSISTGLFEFNVCSDGTSKMYDVNHLIHEYDQFIEWPSTTINEKCFMKLADQLCRFSTVLHIAYSKYEPYYILQYALQLTSAVNSAWKHLPILTCPNREDQLLRLYIFIASRNVLASCLRLMGIKPLKAM
;
A
#
# COMPACT_ATOMS: atom_id res chain seq x y z
N MET A 1 7.11 20.02 40.74
CA MET A 1 7.57 21.18 39.93
C MET A 1 8.29 20.77 38.63
N LEU A 2 9.21 19.79 38.65
CA LEU A 2 9.96 19.35 37.47
C LEU A 2 9.08 18.77 36.33
N ASN A 3 8.06 17.97 36.67
CA ASN A 3 7.14 17.39 35.68
C ASN A 3 6.31 18.46 34.95
N GLN A 4 5.80 19.46 35.66
CA GLN A 4 5.05 20.57 35.03
C GLN A 4 5.93 21.35 34.04
N PHE A 5 7.20 21.54 34.38
CA PHE A 5 8.16 22.27 33.55
C PHE A 5 8.48 21.51 32.26
N MET A 6 8.70 20.19 32.34
CA MET A 6 8.90 19.32 31.18
C MET A 6 7.66 19.28 30.27
N LEU A 7 6.46 19.14 30.84
CA LEU A 7 5.20 19.18 30.10
C LEU A 7 4.98 20.53 29.39
N ASN A 8 5.31 21.66 30.03
CA ASN A 8 5.21 22.98 29.41
C ASN A 8 6.22 23.18 28.28
N ARG A 9 7.44 22.65 28.44
CA ARG A 9 8.49 22.70 27.41
C ARG A 9 8.17 21.80 26.20
N MET A 10 7.48 20.68 26.43
CA MET A 10 6.94 19.83 25.36
C MET A 10 5.80 20.51 24.61
N LYS A 11 4.92 21.27 25.30
CA LYS A 11 3.84 22.04 24.66
C LYS A 11 4.37 23.20 23.80
N SER A 12 5.51 23.80 24.15
CA SER A 12 6.12 24.91 23.41
C SER A 12 7.04 24.48 22.27
N SER A 13 7.34 23.19 22.13
CA SER A 13 8.19 22.68 21.06
C SER A 13 7.43 22.69 19.72
N GLN A 14 8.04 23.30 18.70
CA GLN A 14 7.51 23.34 17.33
C GLN A 14 7.29 21.93 16.73
N ASN A 15 8.00 20.91 17.25
CA ASN A 15 7.91 19.53 16.77
C ASN A 15 6.79 18.70 17.42
N THR A 16 6.09 19.23 18.42
CA THR A 16 5.05 18.52 19.21
C THR A 16 3.70 19.22 19.15
N ARG A 17 3.43 19.94 18.06
CA ARG A 17 2.12 20.57 17.80
C ARG A 17 1.07 19.47 17.51
N ILE A 18 0.65 18.76 18.54
CA ILE A 18 -0.60 18.01 18.55
C ILE A 18 -1.69 19.06 18.55
N THR A 19 -2.08 19.50 17.36
CA THR A 19 -3.27 20.32 17.17
C THR A 19 -4.46 19.48 17.59
N GLN A 20 -5.00 19.76 18.77
CA GLN A 20 -6.38 19.42 19.14
C GLN A 20 -7.31 20.24 18.24
N ASN A 21 -7.48 19.81 16.99
CA ASN A 21 -8.62 20.19 16.17
C ASN A 21 -9.48 18.94 16.00
N GLU A 22 -10.24 18.65 17.05
CA GLU A 22 -11.48 17.89 16.91
C GLU A 22 -12.44 18.75 16.09
N SER A 23 -12.44 18.53 14.79
CA SER A 23 -13.54 18.94 13.92
C SER A 23 -13.67 17.90 12.82
N THR A 24 -14.46 16.87 13.13
CA THR A 24 -15.41 16.23 12.19
C THR A 24 -14.99 16.27 10.73
N ASN A 25 -14.05 15.39 10.37
CA ASN A 25 -13.94 14.76 9.05
C ASN A 25 -12.95 13.61 9.21
N SER A 26 -13.26 12.45 8.65
CA SER A 26 -12.53 11.18 8.78
C SER A 26 -11.16 11.17 8.07
N SER A 27 -10.42 12.28 8.11
CA SER A 27 -9.09 12.45 7.54
C SER A 27 -8.06 12.50 8.66
N LEU A 28 -7.13 11.54 8.68
CA LEU A 28 -5.99 11.53 9.60
C LEU A 28 -5.23 12.86 9.52
N SER A 29 -4.84 13.39 10.68
CA SER A 29 -3.98 14.56 10.74
C SER A 29 -2.62 14.27 10.07
N ARG A 30 -1.95 15.32 9.61
CA ARG A 30 -0.62 15.18 8.97
C ARG A 30 0.40 14.49 9.89
N GLY A 31 0.28 14.71 11.21
CA GLY A 31 1.11 14.04 12.22
C GLY A 31 0.86 12.52 12.24
N GLU A 32 -0.41 12.10 12.29
CA GLU A 32 -0.77 10.68 12.29
C GLU A 32 -0.40 9.97 10.98
N ILE A 33 -0.48 10.66 9.84
CA ILE A 33 0.01 10.13 8.55
C ILE A 33 1.52 9.87 8.63
N ALA A 34 2.29 10.85 9.11
CA ALA A 34 3.74 10.71 9.27
C ALA A 34 4.11 9.57 10.23
N ASP A 35 3.38 9.42 11.34
CA ASP A 35 3.57 8.32 12.29
C ASP A 35 3.31 6.96 11.64
N HIS A 36 2.21 6.83 10.89
CA HIS A 36 1.90 5.60 10.16
C HIS A 36 2.96 5.27 9.10
N LEU A 37 3.51 6.27 8.42
CA LEU A 37 4.60 6.08 7.47
C LEU A 37 5.90 5.65 8.15
N GLY A 38 6.23 6.26 9.30
CA GLY A 38 7.36 5.85 10.13
C GLY A 38 7.26 4.40 10.59
N VAL A 39 6.10 4.00 11.10
CA VAL A 39 5.81 2.61 11.49
C VAL A 39 5.91 1.68 10.28
N THR A 40 5.38 2.07 9.12
CA THR A 40 5.47 1.28 7.89
C THR A 40 6.93 1.02 7.51
N CYS A 41 7.78 2.05 7.52
CA CYS A 41 9.20 1.91 7.22
C CYS A 41 9.89 0.96 8.21
N LEU A 42 9.59 1.07 9.51
CA LEU A 42 10.18 0.20 10.53
C LEU A 42 9.72 -1.26 10.37
N VAL A 43 8.45 -1.51 10.13
CA VAL A 43 7.92 -2.86 9.94
C VAL A 43 8.51 -3.51 8.68
N THR A 44 8.58 -2.75 7.58
CA THR A 44 9.12 -3.26 6.32
C THR A 44 10.62 -3.55 6.40
N THR A 45 11.41 -2.73 7.11
CA THR A 45 12.84 -3.04 7.33
C THR A 45 13.01 -4.31 8.18
N MET A 46 12.19 -4.50 9.21
CA MET A 46 12.21 -5.71 10.05
C MET A 46 11.85 -6.98 9.27
N PHE A 47 10.94 -6.89 8.31
CA PHE A 47 10.51 -8.04 7.49
C PHE A 47 11.33 -8.22 6.21
N THR A 48 12.33 -7.37 5.96
CA THR A 48 13.17 -7.46 4.74
C THR A 48 13.98 -8.75 4.69
N ASN A 49 14.31 -9.33 5.83
CA ASN A 49 14.96 -10.63 5.94
C ASN A 49 14.04 -11.62 6.68
N PRO A 50 14.12 -12.94 6.37
CA PRO A 50 13.54 -13.96 7.25
C PRO A 50 14.06 -13.79 8.68
N ARG A 51 13.30 -14.23 9.68
CA ARG A 51 13.72 -14.13 11.09
C ARG A 51 15.10 -14.77 11.28
N GLN A 52 16.12 -13.95 11.47
CA GLN A 52 17.48 -14.35 11.81
C GLN A 52 17.89 -13.71 13.14
N LYS A 53 18.66 -14.46 13.95
CA LYS A 53 19.44 -13.88 15.06
C LYS A 53 20.89 -13.72 14.59
N PRO A 54 21.56 -12.56 14.80
CA PRO A 54 21.07 -11.27 15.33
C PRO A 54 20.57 -10.29 14.25
N ILE A 55 19.71 -9.34 14.64
CA ILE A 55 19.23 -8.23 13.79
C ILE A 55 20.24 -7.08 13.87
N ASN A 56 20.88 -6.75 12.75
CA ASN A 56 21.78 -5.60 12.67
C ASN A 56 21.00 -4.33 12.32
N LEU A 57 20.72 -3.50 13.32
CA LEU A 57 20.03 -2.23 13.13
C LEU A 57 20.98 -1.15 12.58
N GLN A 58 20.51 -0.44 11.56
CA GLN A 58 21.13 0.77 11.03
C GLN A 58 20.20 1.96 11.27
N THR A 59 20.78 3.13 11.55
CA THR A 59 20.11 4.42 11.52
C THR A 59 19.57 4.69 10.11
N PHE A 60 18.68 5.68 9.99
CA PHE A 60 18.15 6.13 8.69
C PHE A 60 19.25 6.54 7.69
N LEU A 61 20.41 6.97 8.18
CA LEU A 61 21.59 7.32 7.36
C LEU A 61 22.47 6.11 7.00
N GLY A 62 22.05 4.89 7.33
CA GLY A 62 22.82 3.66 7.11
C GLY A 62 23.95 3.42 8.13
N LEU A 63 24.05 4.23 9.18
CA LEU A 63 25.07 4.05 10.23
C LEU A 63 24.63 2.95 11.21
N PRO A 64 25.48 2.00 11.61
CA PRO A 64 25.10 0.96 12.56
C PRO A 64 24.78 1.56 13.94
N VAL A 65 23.73 1.05 14.59
CA VAL A 65 23.26 1.52 15.92
C VAL A 65 24.14 0.97 17.05
N MET A 66 24.86 -0.12 16.81
CA MET A 66 25.91 -0.63 17.70
C MET A 66 27.30 -0.50 17.06
N PRO A 67 28.34 -0.17 17.85
CA PRO A 67 29.71 -0.24 17.36
C PRO A 67 30.02 -1.69 16.94
N PRO A 68 30.70 -1.90 15.80
CA PRO A 68 30.92 -3.25 15.29
C PRO A 68 31.83 -4.02 16.25
N SER A 69 31.26 -4.99 16.95
CA SER A 69 32.03 -6.02 17.65
C SER A 69 32.67 -6.92 16.60
N SER A 70 33.94 -6.67 16.30
CA SER A 70 34.85 -7.49 15.47
C SER A 70 34.32 -7.92 14.09
N SER A 71 34.89 -7.30 13.05
CA SER A 71 35.04 -7.88 11.70
C SER A 71 33.80 -8.49 11.05
N GLN A 72 32.70 -7.74 10.95
CA GLN A 72 31.79 -7.92 9.82
C GLN A 72 32.01 -6.75 8.87
N LEU A 73 32.78 -7.02 7.81
CA LEU A 73 32.91 -6.13 6.66
C LEU A 73 31.51 -5.64 6.30
N LEU A 74 31.41 -4.33 6.11
CA LEU A 74 30.32 -3.64 5.42
C LEU A 74 30.12 -4.29 4.04
N LYS A 75 29.38 -5.40 3.99
CA LYS A 75 28.55 -5.67 2.84
C LYS A 75 27.47 -4.60 2.93
N SER A 76 27.73 -3.45 2.31
CA SER A 76 26.65 -2.67 1.74
C SER A 76 25.79 -3.69 1.01
N SER A 77 24.62 -4.00 1.55
CA SER A 77 23.64 -4.75 0.77
C SER A 77 23.47 -3.94 -0.51
N PRO A 78 23.81 -4.49 -1.69
CA PRO A 78 23.80 -3.73 -2.94
C PRO A 78 22.37 -3.37 -3.37
N ASN A 79 21.37 -3.78 -2.59
CA ASN A 79 19.97 -3.47 -2.79
C ASN A 79 19.58 -2.47 -1.70
N GLY A 80 19.56 -1.19 -2.08
CA GLY A 80 19.21 -0.07 -1.23
C GLY A 80 18.02 -0.38 -0.33
N SER A 81 18.21 -0.17 0.98
CA SER A 81 17.14 -0.07 1.97
C SER A 81 16.35 1.23 1.76
N GLU A 82 15.96 1.49 0.52
CA GLU A 82 15.37 2.73 0.05
C GLU A 82 13.86 2.61 0.12
N LEU A 83 13.26 3.16 1.18
CA LEU A 83 11.87 3.61 1.18
C LEU A 83 10.80 2.58 0.73
N ASN A 84 11.10 1.27 0.86
CA ASN A 84 10.20 0.18 0.47
C ASN A 84 8.83 0.31 1.13
N GLY A 85 8.79 0.68 2.42
CA GLY A 85 7.53 0.97 3.11
C GLY A 85 6.75 2.12 2.49
N LEU A 86 7.42 3.20 2.08
CA LEU A 86 6.78 4.35 1.44
C LEU A 86 6.23 3.98 0.06
N SER A 87 6.95 3.16 -0.71
CA SER A 87 6.50 2.75 -2.05
C SER A 87 5.22 1.92 -2.00
N LEU A 88 5.08 1.04 -1.00
CA LEU A 88 3.84 0.28 -0.75
C LEU A 88 2.67 1.22 -0.41
N GLN A 89 2.86 2.13 0.55
CA GLN A 89 1.80 3.06 0.97
C GLN A 89 1.41 4.01 -0.16
N TYR A 90 2.39 4.53 -0.91
CA TYR A 90 2.13 5.42 -2.03
C TYR A 90 1.37 4.71 -3.15
N CYS A 91 1.78 3.47 -3.48
CA CYS A 91 1.07 2.65 -4.46
C CYS A 91 -0.40 2.44 -4.04
N HIS A 92 -0.62 2.06 -2.78
CA HIS A 92 -1.96 1.88 -2.24
C HIS A 92 -2.80 3.17 -2.28
N ALA A 93 -2.27 4.29 -1.79
CA ALA A 93 -2.96 5.59 -1.79
C ALA A 93 -3.28 6.09 -3.21
N ARG A 94 -2.38 5.85 -4.16
CA ARG A 94 -2.60 6.15 -5.58
C ARG A 94 -3.75 5.34 -6.17
N LEU A 95 -3.86 4.06 -5.83
CA LEU A 95 -4.99 3.23 -6.25
C LEU A 95 -6.30 3.69 -5.60
N CYS A 96 -6.30 4.09 -4.33
CA CYS A 96 -7.47 4.73 -3.70
C CYS A 96 -7.89 6.03 -4.39
N SER A 97 -6.91 6.81 -4.87
CA SER A 97 -7.18 8.04 -5.60
C SER A 97 -7.75 7.76 -7.00
N LEU A 98 -7.28 6.71 -7.67
CA LEU A 98 -7.81 6.24 -8.95
C LEU A 98 -9.29 5.89 -8.83
N GLU A 99 -9.58 5.05 -7.84
CA GLU A 99 -10.90 4.60 -7.46
C GLU A 99 -11.83 5.81 -7.17
N SER A 100 -11.40 6.73 -6.31
CA SER A 100 -12.17 7.95 -6.02
C SER A 100 -12.46 8.79 -7.27
N ARG A 101 -11.49 8.86 -8.19
CA ARG A 101 -11.65 9.60 -9.45
C ARG A 101 -12.60 8.91 -10.41
N SER A 102 -12.50 7.60 -10.57
CA SER A 102 -13.43 6.80 -11.38
C SER A 102 -14.87 6.92 -10.89
N ILE A 103 -15.08 7.07 -9.56
CA ILE A 103 -16.39 7.43 -9.00
C ILE A 103 -16.84 8.81 -9.48
N SER A 104 -15.98 9.82 -9.32
CA SER A 104 -16.32 11.20 -9.66
C SER A 104 -16.63 11.43 -11.14
N THR A 105 -16.00 10.67 -12.04
CA THR A 105 -16.23 10.76 -13.49
C THR A 105 -17.50 10.03 -13.94
N GLY A 106 -18.21 9.35 -13.03
CA GLY A 106 -19.45 8.62 -13.37
C GLY A 106 -19.22 7.46 -14.33
N LEU A 107 -18.02 6.85 -14.33
CA LEU A 107 -17.74 5.69 -15.17
C LEU A 107 -18.61 4.47 -14.80
N PHE A 108 -19.14 4.47 -13.57
CA PHE A 108 -20.14 3.54 -13.04
C PHE A 108 -21.23 4.30 -12.27
N GLU A 109 -22.46 3.76 -12.23
CA GLU A 109 -23.48 4.19 -11.27
C GLU A 109 -23.18 3.56 -9.91
N PHE A 110 -22.97 4.39 -8.90
CA PHE A 110 -22.64 3.95 -7.55
C PHE A 110 -23.87 4.05 -6.68
N ASN A 111 -24.27 2.93 -6.06
CA ASN A 111 -25.29 2.98 -5.05
C ASN A 111 -24.71 3.66 -3.81
N VAL A 112 -25.23 4.84 -3.48
CA VAL A 112 -24.88 5.58 -2.26
C VAL A 112 -25.36 4.71 -1.09
N CYS A 113 -24.44 4.19 -0.27
CA CYS A 113 -24.82 3.68 1.04
C CYS A 113 -25.65 4.77 1.74
N SER A 114 -26.77 4.37 2.33
CA SER A 114 -27.77 5.26 2.95
C SER A 114 -27.19 6.26 3.96
N ASP A 115 -26.00 5.98 4.49
CA ASP A 115 -25.14 6.94 5.20
C ASP A 115 -24.21 7.64 4.20
N GLY A 116 -24.61 8.82 3.73
CA GLY A 116 -23.96 9.63 2.68
C GLY A 116 -22.51 10.09 2.91
N THR A 117 -21.75 9.43 3.79
CA THR A 117 -20.38 9.80 4.19
C THR A 117 -19.29 8.94 3.54
N SER A 118 -19.61 7.81 2.90
CA SER A 118 -18.59 6.99 2.21
C SER A 118 -19.10 6.42 0.90
N LYS A 119 -18.68 7.02 -0.23
CA LYS A 119 -18.83 6.43 -1.56
C LYS A 119 -17.97 5.17 -1.63
N MET A 120 -18.56 4.03 -1.32
CA MET A 120 -17.92 2.72 -1.45
C MET A 120 -18.33 2.09 -2.78
N TYR A 121 -17.41 1.36 -3.40
CA TYR A 121 -17.70 0.57 -4.58
C TYR A 121 -18.69 -0.54 -4.22
N ASP A 122 -19.82 -0.61 -4.94
CA ASP A 122 -20.66 -1.79 -4.90
C ASP A 122 -20.01 -2.90 -5.72
N VAL A 123 -19.35 -3.82 -5.02
CA VAL A 123 -18.65 -4.96 -5.61
C VAL A 123 -19.63 -5.84 -6.40
N ASN A 124 -20.90 -5.91 -5.99
CA ASN A 124 -21.90 -6.76 -6.63
C ASN A 124 -22.31 -6.22 -8.01
N HIS A 125 -22.49 -4.90 -8.13
CA HIS A 125 -22.77 -4.26 -9.41
C HIS A 125 -21.64 -4.49 -10.41
N LEU A 126 -20.39 -4.43 -9.94
CA LEU A 126 -19.23 -4.59 -10.80
C LEU A 126 -19.02 -6.05 -11.25
N ILE A 127 -19.32 -7.02 -10.38
CA ILE A 127 -19.38 -8.43 -10.76
C ILE A 127 -20.48 -8.65 -11.80
N HIS A 128 -21.65 -8.05 -11.62
CA HIS A 128 -22.75 -8.18 -12.56
C HIS A 128 -22.41 -7.60 -13.95
N GLU A 129 -21.77 -6.42 -14.04
CA GLU A 129 -21.29 -5.90 -15.34
C GLU A 129 -20.22 -6.80 -15.96
N TYR A 130 -19.41 -7.47 -15.12
CA TYR A 130 -18.40 -8.41 -15.61
C TYR A 130 -19.02 -9.68 -16.18
N ASP A 131 -20.01 -10.24 -15.50
CA ASP A 131 -20.75 -11.43 -15.94
C ASP A 131 -21.55 -11.18 -17.22
N GLN A 132 -21.81 -9.92 -17.55
CA GLN A 132 -22.45 -9.51 -18.81
C GLN A 132 -21.48 -9.45 -20.00
N PHE A 133 -20.16 -9.59 -19.80
CA PHE A 133 -19.22 -9.64 -20.93
C PHE A 133 -19.41 -10.94 -21.73
N ILE A 134 -19.87 -10.77 -22.98
CA ILE A 134 -20.04 -11.88 -23.93
C ILE A 134 -18.67 -12.34 -24.47
N GLU A 135 -17.80 -11.39 -24.77
CA GLU A 135 -16.41 -11.62 -25.17
C GLU A 135 -15.49 -10.69 -24.39
N TRP A 136 -14.27 -11.16 -24.14
CA TRP A 136 -13.35 -10.37 -23.35
C TRP A 136 -12.55 -9.38 -24.22
N PRO A 137 -12.30 -8.16 -23.73
CA PRO A 137 -11.52 -7.16 -24.47
C PRO A 137 -10.12 -7.66 -24.82
N SER A 138 -9.92 -8.00 -26.09
CA SER A 138 -8.69 -8.63 -26.59
C SER A 138 -7.47 -7.70 -26.51
N THR A 139 -7.68 -6.39 -26.64
CA THR A 139 -6.69 -5.32 -26.50
C THR A 139 -6.00 -5.37 -25.13
N THR A 140 -6.77 -5.37 -24.04
CA THR A 140 -6.22 -5.36 -22.68
C THR A 140 -5.63 -6.71 -22.27
N ILE A 141 -6.25 -7.83 -22.66
CA ILE A 141 -5.75 -9.18 -22.31
C ILE A 141 -4.41 -9.48 -22.97
N ASN A 142 -4.20 -9.01 -24.20
CA ASN A 142 -2.95 -9.25 -24.92
C ASN A 142 -1.77 -8.44 -24.34
N GLU A 143 -2.04 -7.47 -23.46
CA GLU A 143 -0.97 -6.71 -22.82
C GLU A 143 -0.24 -7.55 -21.76
N LYS A 144 1.07 -7.75 -21.97
CA LYS A 144 1.94 -8.49 -21.03
C LYS A 144 1.88 -7.94 -19.60
N CYS A 145 1.72 -6.63 -19.44
CA CYS A 145 1.62 -6.00 -18.12
C CYS A 145 0.33 -6.39 -17.38
N PHE A 146 -0.79 -6.53 -18.11
CA PHE A 146 -2.06 -6.97 -17.56
C PHE A 146 -1.96 -8.42 -17.09
N MET A 147 -1.51 -9.32 -17.96
CA MET A 147 -1.35 -10.75 -17.63
C MET A 147 -0.40 -10.97 -16.46
N LYS A 148 0.72 -10.24 -16.41
CA LYS A 148 1.65 -10.28 -15.28
C LYS A 148 0.98 -9.86 -13.98
N LEU A 149 0.17 -8.78 -13.99
CA LEU A 149 -0.53 -8.32 -12.79
C LEU A 149 -1.61 -9.33 -12.36
N ALA A 150 -2.34 -9.92 -13.30
CA ALA A 150 -3.36 -10.94 -13.03
C ALA A 150 -2.73 -12.20 -12.39
N ASP A 151 -1.61 -12.67 -12.93
CA ASP A 151 -0.82 -13.76 -12.34
C ASP A 151 -0.39 -13.43 -10.90
N GLN A 152 0.07 -12.20 -10.64
CA GLN A 152 0.41 -11.77 -9.29
C GLN A 152 -0.78 -11.85 -8.32
N LEU A 153 -1.99 -11.47 -8.76
CA LEU A 153 -3.18 -11.55 -7.93
C LEU A 153 -3.55 -13.01 -7.61
N CYS A 154 -3.52 -13.90 -8.59
CA CYS A 154 -3.77 -15.33 -8.39
C CYS A 154 -2.76 -15.96 -7.42
N ARG A 155 -1.50 -15.50 -7.46
CA ARG A 155 -0.43 -16.02 -6.60
C ARG A 155 -0.58 -15.65 -5.12
N PHE A 156 -1.45 -14.69 -4.78
CA PHE A 156 -1.63 -14.23 -3.40
C PHE A 156 -1.98 -15.36 -2.43
N SER A 157 -2.90 -16.25 -2.80
CA SER A 157 -3.34 -17.37 -1.96
C SER A 157 -2.19 -18.32 -1.63
N THR A 158 -1.38 -18.66 -2.63
CA THR A 158 -0.18 -19.50 -2.47
C THR A 158 0.85 -18.84 -1.56
N VAL A 159 1.09 -17.54 -1.72
CA VAL A 159 2.02 -16.80 -0.85
C VAL A 159 1.50 -16.77 0.58
N LEU A 160 0.20 -16.56 0.79
CA LEU A 160 -0.41 -16.58 2.11
C LEU A 160 -0.23 -17.94 2.79
N HIS A 161 -0.44 -19.03 2.05
CA HIS A 161 -0.19 -20.38 2.55
C HIS A 161 1.29 -20.59 2.91
N ILE A 162 2.23 -20.17 2.06
CA ILE A 162 3.67 -20.27 2.35
C ILE A 162 4.05 -19.47 3.59
N ALA A 163 3.57 -18.24 3.71
CA ALA A 163 3.82 -17.37 4.86
C ALA A 163 3.28 -17.98 6.15
N TYR A 164 2.09 -18.59 6.09
CA TYR A 164 1.49 -19.31 7.21
C TYR A 164 2.29 -20.56 7.59
N SER A 165 2.61 -21.44 6.64
CA SER A 165 3.35 -22.69 6.91
C SER A 165 4.74 -22.43 7.48
N LYS A 166 5.42 -21.38 7.01
CA LYS A 166 6.77 -21.02 7.48
C LYS A 166 6.77 -20.05 8.66
N TYR A 167 5.61 -19.49 9.01
CA TYR A 167 5.45 -18.43 9.99
C TYR A 167 6.31 -17.18 9.72
N GLU A 168 6.64 -16.89 8.46
CA GLU A 168 7.56 -15.81 8.08
C GLU A 168 6.83 -14.66 7.36
N PRO A 169 6.82 -13.43 7.91
CA PRO A 169 6.21 -12.27 7.26
C PRO A 169 7.01 -11.78 6.04
N TYR A 170 8.28 -12.19 5.93
CA TYR A 170 9.14 -11.93 4.78
C TYR A 170 8.47 -12.27 3.44
N TYR A 171 7.76 -13.40 3.35
CA TYR A 171 7.09 -13.80 2.11
C TYR A 171 5.97 -12.85 1.70
N ILE A 172 5.23 -12.31 2.69
CA ILE A 172 4.18 -11.30 2.43
C ILE A 172 4.81 -10.00 1.95
N LEU A 173 5.89 -9.54 2.58
CA LEU A 173 6.58 -8.31 2.17
C LEU A 173 7.13 -8.43 0.75
N GLN A 174 7.85 -9.51 0.45
CA GLN A 174 8.43 -9.72 -0.89
C GLN A 174 7.36 -9.76 -1.97
N TYR A 175 6.24 -10.43 -1.69
CA TYR A 175 5.09 -10.42 -2.57
C TYR A 175 4.51 -9.02 -2.75
N ALA A 176 4.30 -8.26 -1.68
CA ALA A 176 3.74 -6.91 -1.74
C ALA A 176 4.62 -5.95 -2.57
N LEU A 177 5.95 -6.07 -2.47
CA LEU A 177 6.90 -5.31 -3.28
C LEU A 177 6.83 -5.72 -4.76
N GLN A 178 6.73 -7.01 -5.05
CA GLN A 178 6.56 -7.51 -6.41
C GLN A 178 5.23 -7.07 -7.02
N LEU A 179 4.13 -7.15 -6.27
CA LEU A 179 2.82 -6.64 -6.68
C LEU A 179 2.89 -5.13 -6.98
N THR A 180 3.53 -4.35 -6.10
CA THR A 180 3.71 -2.91 -6.30
C THR A 180 4.51 -2.60 -7.58
N SER A 181 5.55 -3.37 -7.87
CA SER A 181 6.30 -3.24 -9.12
C SER A 181 5.45 -3.57 -10.36
N ALA A 182 4.61 -4.60 -10.27
CA ALA A 182 3.70 -4.99 -11.35
C ALA A 182 2.62 -3.93 -11.58
N VAL A 183 2.01 -3.40 -10.51
CA VAL A 183 1.05 -2.29 -10.58
C VAL A 183 1.69 -1.07 -11.22
N ASN A 184 2.90 -0.68 -10.80
CA ASN A 184 3.59 0.47 -11.39
C ASN A 184 3.92 0.29 -12.87
N SER A 185 4.23 -0.93 -13.30
CA SER A 185 4.40 -1.27 -14.72
C SER A 185 3.08 -1.19 -15.49
N ALA A 186 2.03 -1.79 -14.94
CA ALA A 186 0.68 -1.80 -15.52
C ALA A 186 0.12 -0.38 -15.64
N TRP A 187 0.30 0.47 -14.62
CA TRP A 187 -0.16 1.85 -14.61
C TRP A 187 0.38 2.68 -15.79
N LYS A 188 1.62 2.43 -16.21
CA LYS A 188 2.24 3.16 -17.32
C LYS A 188 1.66 2.77 -18.69
N HIS A 189 1.23 1.52 -18.84
CA HIS A 189 0.82 0.96 -20.13
C HIS A 189 -0.69 0.84 -20.30
N LEU A 190 -1.44 0.76 -19.19
CA LEU A 190 -2.90 0.60 -19.16
C LEU A 190 -3.59 1.92 -18.76
N PRO A 191 -3.78 2.88 -19.68
CA PRO A 191 -4.59 4.05 -19.39
C PRO A 191 -6.05 3.65 -19.20
N ILE A 192 -6.67 4.20 -18.15
CA ILE A 192 -8.09 3.97 -17.84
C ILE A 192 -8.93 5.14 -18.34
N LEU A 193 -8.66 6.34 -17.86
CA LEU A 193 -9.51 7.51 -18.11
C LEU A 193 -9.50 8.02 -19.56
N THR A 194 -8.47 7.68 -20.32
CA THR A 194 -8.30 8.13 -21.72
C THR A 194 -8.60 7.04 -22.74
N CYS A 195 -8.96 5.83 -22.31
CA CYS A 195 -9.28 4.74 -23.22
C CYS A 195 -10.66 4.99 -23.85
N PRO A 196 -10.90 4.74 -25.14
CA PRO A 196 -12.22 4.96 -25.76
C PRO A 196 -13.21 3.82 -25.48
N ASN A 197 -12.73 2.58 -25.36
CA ASN A 197 -13.57 1.40 -25.20
C ASN A 197 -14.01 1.25 -23.74
N ARG A 198 -15.32 1.27 -23.48
CA ARG A 198 -15.86 1.11 -22.13
C ARG A 198 -15.39 -0.20 -21.50
N GLU A 199 -15.51 -1.33 -22.20
CA GLU A 199 -15.18 -2.65 -21.68
C GLU A 199 -13.71 -2.77 -21.23
N ASP A 200 -12.78 -2.23 -22.03
CA ASP A 200 -11.36 -2.14 -21.68
C ASP A 200 -11.14 -1.29 -20.42
N GLN A 201 -11.84 -0.17 -20.29
CA GLN A 201 -11.76 0.67 -19.09
C GLN A 201 -12.22 -0.10 -17.85
N LEU A 202 -13.33 -0.85 -17.94
CA LEU A 202 -13.87 -1.60 -16.81
C LEU A 202 -12.90 -2.71 -16.40
N LEU A 203 -12.38 -3.47 -17.36
CA LEU A 203 -11.44 -4.55 -17.11
C LEU A 203 -10.14 -4.02 -16.45
N ARG A 204 -9.62 -2.89 -16.94
CA ARG A 204 -8.45 -2.23 -16.35
C ARG A 204 -8.75 -1.71 -14.95
N LEU A 205 -9.90 -1.06 -14.75
CA LEU A 205 -10.27 -0.56 -13.43
C LEU A 205 -10.39 -1.72 -12.42
N TYR A 206 -10.99 -2.83 -12.82
CA TYR A 206 -11.15 -4.01 -11.98
C TYR A 206 -9.82 -4.54 -11.47
N ILE A 207 -8.84 -4.75 -12.36
CA ILE A 207 -7.54 -5.30 -11.94
C ILE A 207 -6.81 -4.35 -10.99
N PHE A 208 -6.95 -3.03 -11.14
CA PHE A 208 -6.38 -2.06 -10.21
C PHE A 208 -7.10 -2.03 -8.86
N ILE A 209 -8.44 -2.17 -8.82
CA ILE A 209 -9.21 -2.28 -7.58
C ILE A 209 -8.85 -3.58 -6.84
N ALA A 210 -8.77 -4.70 -7.56
CA ALA A 210 -8.33 -5.98 -7.00
C ALA A 210 -6.91 -5.86 -6.40
N SER A 211 -5.99 -5.22 -7.14
CA SER A 211 -4.62 -4.94 -6.66
C SER A 211 -4.61 -4.07 -5.41
N ARG A 212 -5.47 -3.05 -5.32
CA ARG A 212 -5.63 -2.21 -4.12
C ARG A 212 -6.05 -3.05 -2.92
N ASN A 213 -7.05 -3.92 -3.08
CA ASN A 213 -7.59 -4.77 -2.02
C ASN A 213 -6.55 -5.78 -1.52
N VAL A 214 -5.83 -6.42 -2.44
CA VAL A 214 -4.77 -7.37 -2.09
C VAL A 214 -3.61 -6.65 -1.38
N LEU A 215 -3.18 -5.50 -1.91
CA LEU A 215 -2.11 -4.71 -1.27
C LEU A 215 -2.52 -4.21 0.13
N ALA A 216 -3.76 -3.75 0.30
CA ALA A 216 -4.32 -3.39 1.61
C ALA A 216 -4.31 -4.59 2.58
N SER A 217 -4.63 -5.78 2.06
CA SER A 217 -4.60 -7.03 2.84
C SER A 217 -3.18 -7.40 3.25
N CYS A 218 -2.21 -7.30 2.35
CA CYS A 218 -0.79 -7.49 2.67
C CYS A 218 -0.33 -6.53 3.77
N LEU A 219 -0.66 -5.23 3.66
CA LEU A 219 -0.33 -4.24 4.68
C LEU A 219 -0.93 -4.61 6.04
N ARG A 220 -2.22 -4.97 6.08
CA ARG A 220 -2.90 -5.39 7.32
C ARG A 220 -2.29 -6.67 7.92
N LEU A 221 -1.94 -7.65 7.10
CA LEU A 221 -1.27 -8.88 7.55
C LEU A 221 0.10 -8.61 8.18
N MET A 222 0.79 -7.57 7.71
CA MET A 222 2.04 -7.09 8.31
C MET A 222 1.82 -6.20 9.54
N GLY A 223 0.58 -5.96 9.97
CA GLY A 223 0.26 -5.05 11.08
C GLY A 223 0.33 -3.57 10.72
N ILE A 224 0.38 -3.23 9.43
CA ILE A 224 0.46 -1.86 8.93
C ILE A 224 -0.94 -1.38 8.53
N LYS A 225 -1.31 -0.16 8.95
CA LYS A 225 -2.55 0.48 8.51
C LYS A 225 -2.38 1.00 7.06
N PRO A 226 -3.20 0.54 6.10
CA PRO A 226 -3.15 1.06 4.74
C PRO A 226 -3.72 2.49 4.69
N LEU A 227 -2.93 3.42 4.17
CA LEU A 227 -3.32 4.83 4.04
C LEU A 227 -4.04 5.06 2.72
N LYS A 228 -5.18 5.77 2.76
CA LYS A 228 -5.93 6.13 1.55
C LYS A 228 -5.35 7.37 0.85
N ALA A 229 -4.63 8.20 1.59
CA ALA A 229 -3.95 9.40 1.13
C ALA A 229 -2.65 9.58 1.93
N MET A 230 -1.63 10.16 1.28
CA MET A 230 -0.31 10.48 1.85
C MET A 230 0.03 11.92 1.58
#